data_AF-A0A931VAD9-F1
#
_entry.id   AF-A0A931VAD9-F1
#
_cell.length_a   1.000
_cell.length_b   1.000
_cell.length_c   1.000
_cell.angle_alpha   90.00
_cell.angle_beta   90.00
_cell.angle_gamma   90.00
#
_symmetry.space_group_name_H-M   'P 1'
#
loop_
_entity.id
_entity.type
_entity.pdbx_description
1 polymer ?
#
loop_
_entity_poly.entity_id
_entity_poly.type
_entity_poly.pdbx_seq_one_letter_code
_entity_poly.pdbx_strand_id
1 'polypeptide(L)'
;MSFLKRLFGSRQPWKQRLEARGAFGLALLLGLLLSQNAALAQTVNWTKYDNTVPANSDGSSTNGKIPLGTAGKGDTNGVTDPFVLKEGSTYKMWYSGQIWGAGGSYRIYYATSPNGLEWTKYDNTTPAVSDSVSTNGRIPLGNAGKGDATHASIKFVLQDGSTYKMWYSGWGGTPGRYSIYYATSTNGLTWTKLDNNVPADS
;
A
#
# COMPACT_ATOMS: atom_id res chain seq x y z
N MET A 1 -3.87 49.31 59.28
CA MET A 1 -4.03 50.76 59.53
C MET A 1 -2.69 51.43 59.28
N SER A 2 -2.67 52.58 58.57
CA SER A 2 -1.53 53.48 58.30
C SER A 2 -0.56 53.07 57.17
N PHE A 3 -0.64 53.63 55.95
CA PHE A 3 -0.23 54.97 55.46
C PHE A 3 1.27 55.13 55.09
N LEU A 4 1.54 54.97 53.79
CA LEU A 4 2.20 55.89 52.84
C LEU A 4 3.51 56.66 53.19
N LYS A 5 4.49 56.44 52.28
CA LYS A 5 5.35 57.39 51.54
C LYS A 5 6.57 58.05 52.22
N ARG A 6 7.74 57.83 51.60
CA ARG A 6 8.79 58.85 51.31
C ARG A 6 9.67 58.36 50.15
N LEU A 7 9.48 58.88 48.94
CA LEU A 7 10.21 59.98 48.27
C LEU A 7 11.69 59.68 47.90
N PHE A 8 11.90 59.76 46.58
CA PHE A 8 13.03 59.54 45.67
C PHE A 8 14.41 60.15 46.02
N GLY A 9 15.48 59.54 45.49
CA GLY A 9 16.79 60.21 45.26
C GLY A 9 18.04 59.35 45.01
N SER A 10 18.24 58.90 43.77
CA SER A 10 19.50 58.69 43.00
C SER A 10 20.79 58.06 43.60
N ARG A 11 21.20 56.94 42.94
CA ARG A 11 22.54 56.53 42.41
C ARG A 11 23.55 55.67 43.26
N GLN A 12 23.75 54.43 42.74
CA GLN A 12 24.97 53.56 42.70
C GLN A 12 25.43 52.89 44.03
N PRO A 13 26.33 51.87 44.08
CA PRO A 13 26.70 50.77 43.17
C PRO A 13 26.93 49.41 43.92
N TRP A 14 26.24 48.32 43.56
CA TRP A 14 26.45 46.99 44.22
C TRP A 14 27.05 45.90 43.33
N LYS A 15 27.59 46.25 42.15
CA LYS A 15 28.35 45.29 41.33
C LYS A 15 29.84 45.47 41.52
N GLN A 16 30.41 44.77 42.51
CA GLN A 16 31.63 43.98 42.33
C GLN A 16 32.02 43.17 43.58
N ARG A 17 32.37 41.90 43.32
CA ARG A 17 33.23 40.96 44.09
C ARG A 17 32.57 40.00 45.09
N LEU A 18 32.38 38.76 44.62
CA LEU A 18 33.14 37.55 44.99
C LEU A 18 32.70 36.44 44.01
N GLU A 19 33.53 36.09 43.03
CA GLU A 19 34.46 34.94 43.02
C GLU A 19 33.76 33.61 42.67
N ALA A 20 33.97 33.10 41.46
CA ALA A 20 35.09 32.23 41.09
C ALA A 20 34.88 30.77 41.54
N ARG A 21 34.09 30.05 40.73
CA ARG A 21 34.17 28.60 40.37
C ARG A 21 32.76 28.12 39.99
N GLY A 22 32.52 27.83 38.70
CA GLY A 22 31.41 26.94 38.32
C GLY A 22 30.45 27.36 37.20
N ALA A 23 30.58 28.52 36.56
CA ALA A 23 29.59 28.96 35.55
C ALA A 23 30.06 28.91 34.08
N PHE A 24 31.34 28.68 33.80
CA PHE A 24 31.85 28.68 32.42
C PHE A 24 31.79 27.30 31.72
N GLY A 25 31.58 26.22 32.46
CA GLY A 25 31.40 24.88 31.87
C GLY A 25 29.96 24.60 31.42
N LEU A 26 28.95 25.14 32.11
CA LEU A 26 27.54 24.84 31.84
C LEU A 26 26.95 25.64 30.67
N ALA A 27 27.44 26.86 30.41
CA ALA A 27 26.95 27.69 29.31
C ALA A 27 27.45 27.22 27.94
N LEU A 28 28.68 26.68 27.85
CA LEU A 28 29.20 26.11 26.60
C LEU A 28 28.59 24.73 26.29
N LEU A 29 28.31 23.92 27.32
CA LEU A 29 27.65 22.61 27.12
C LEU A 29 26.16 22.75 26.73
N LEU A 30 25.42 23.74 27.26
CA LEU A 30 24.05 24.00 26.81
C LEU A 30 24.00 24.60 25.39
N GLY A 31 24.98 25.44 25.03
CA GLY A 31 25.09 25.99 23.67
C GLY A 31 25.39 24.92 22.61
N LEU A 32 26.22 23.92 22.94
CA LEU A 32 26.49 22.77 22.08
C LEU A 32 25.36 21.71 22.06
N LEU A 33 24.56 21.59 23.13
CA LEU A 33 23.36 20.71 23.11
C LEU A 33 22.20 21.32 22.31
N LEU A 34 22.07 22.66 22.27
CA LEU A 34 21.02 23.34 21.51
C LEU A 34 21.38 23.52 20.02
N SER A 35 22.67 23.52 19.65
CA SER A 35 23.11 23.63 18.25
C SER A 35 23.09 22.29 17.50
N GLN A 36 23.13 21.14 18.19
CA GLN A 36 23.01 19.83 17.55
C GLN A 36 21.56 19.45 17.19
N ASN A 37 20.56 20.08 17.82
CA ASN A 37 19.15 19.80 17.55
C ASN A 37 18.54 20.61 16.38
N ALA A 38 19.28 21.57 15.82
CA ALA A 38 18.83 22.31 14.63
C ALA A 38 19.18 21.61 13.30
N ALA A 39 19.95 20.52 13.33
CA ALA A 39 20.58 19.95 12.15
C ALA A 39 19.83 18.78 11.47
N LEU A 40 18.62 18.39 11.89
CA LEU A 40 17.98 17.16 11.37
C LEU A 40 16.54 17.29 10.88
N ALA A 41 16.08 18.49 10.52
CA ALA A 41 14.90 18.59 9.66
C ALA A 41 15.34 18.39 8.19
N GLN A 42 15.72 17.15 7.85
CA GLN A 42 15.95 16.79 6.44
C GLN A 42 14.58 16.78 5.74
N THR A 43 14.29 17.84 4.98
CA THR A 43 13.09 17.89 4.15
C THR A 43 13.20 16.79 3.10
N VAL A 44 12.47 15.68 3.30
CA VAL A 44 12.35 14.63 2.28
C VAL A 44 11.49 15.18 1.15
N ASN A 45 12.14 15.74 0.14
CA ASN A 45 11.47 16.15 -1.09
C ASN A 45 11.08 14.90 -1.88
N TRP A 46 9.84 14.46 -1.72
CA TRP A 46 9.27 13.39 -2.53
C TRP A 46 8.92 13.92 -3.91
N THR A 47 9.61 13.43 -4.94
CA THR A 47 9.24 13.62 -6.35
C THR A 47 8.69 12.32 -6.91
N LYS A 48 7.68 12.42 -7.79
CA LYS A 48 7.23 11.25 -8.55
C LYS A 48 8.35 10.82 -9.49
N TYR A 49 8.70 9.52 -9.47
CA TYR A 49 9.79 8.97 -10.28
C TYR A 49 9.48 9.02 -11.79
N ASP A 50 8.34 8.44 -12.19
CA ASP A 50 7.87 8.42 -13.56
C ASP A 50 6.34 8.42 -13.55
N ASN A 51 5.71 9.43 -14.15
CA ASN A 51 4.25 9.56 -14.26
C ASN A 51 3.79 9.56 -15.73
N THR A 52 4.61 9.03 -16.63
CA THR A 52 4.24 8.85 -18.04
C THR A 52 3.24 7.72 -18.18
N VAL A 53 2.26 7.90 -19.07
CA VAL A 53 1.29 6.86 -19.43
C VAL A 53 2.02 5.80 -20.28
N PRO A 54 2.16 4.55 -19.81
CA PRO A 54 2.81 3.51 -20.59
C PRO A 54 1.89 3.05 -21.74
N ALA A 55 2.49 2.59 -22.84
CA ALA A 55 1.75 1.91 -23.91
C ALA A 55 1.16 0.58 -23.39
N ASN A 56 0.02 0.18 -23.93
CA ASN A 56 -0.61 -1.09 -23.58
C ASN A 56 0.33 -2.26 -23.91
N SER A 57 0.44 -3.23 -22.99
CA SER A 57 1.30 -4.40 -23.12
C SER A 57 0.76 -5.56 -22.28
N ASP A 58 0.90 -6.76 -22.82
CA ASP A 58 0.55 -8.02 -22.15
C ASP A 58 1.75 -8.69 -21.49
N GLY A 59 2.95 -8.13 -21.70
CA GLY A 59 4.20 -8.69 -21.21
C GLY A 59 4.88 -7.76 -20.21
N SER A 60 6.07 -7.29 -20.59
CA SER A 60 6.95 -6.54 -19.70
C SER A 60 6.66 -5.04 -19.66
N SER A 61 7.07 -4.43 -18.57
CA SER A 61 7.02 -2.99 -18.30
C SER A 61 8.23 -2.56 -17.46
N THR A 62 8.47 -1.25 -17.39
CA THR A 62 9.64 -0.67 -16.70
C THR A 62 9.22 0.44 -15.73
N ASN A 63 10.17 0.93 -14.93
CA ASN A 63 9.99 2.05 -14.01
C ASN A 63 8.88 1.85 -12.96
N GLY A 64 8.65 0.61 -12.54
CA GLY A 64 7.68 0.24 -11.51
C GLY A 64 6.22 0.30 -11.96
N LYS A 65 5.98 0.47 -13.27
CA LYS A 65 4.63 0.57 -13.85
C LYS A 65 4.10 -0.80 -14.24
N ILE A 66 2.79 -0.96 -14.30
CA ILE A 66 2.12 -2.04 -15.02
C ILE A 66 1.10 -1.41 -15.99
N PRO A 67 1.21 -1.63 -17.32
CA PRO A 67 0.32 -1.01 -18.29
C PRO A 67 -1.02 -1.73 -18.39
N LEU A 68 -1.97 -1.15 -19.10
CA LEU A 68 -3.18 -1.87 -19.55
C LEU A 68 -2.81 -3.00 -20.51
N GLY A 69 -3.67 -4.02 -20.59
CA GLY A 69 -3.54 -5.08 -21.60
C GLY A 69 -3.88 -4.60 -23.01
N THR A 70 -3.43 -5.36 -24.01
CA THR A 70 -3.86 -5.18 -25.40
C THR A 70 -5.33 -5.60 -25.59
N ALA A 71 -5.94 -5.19 -26.69
CA ALA A 71 -7.37 -5.44 -26.94
C ALA A 71 -7.76 -6.93 -26.77
N GLY A 72 -8.87 -7.18 -26.06
CA GLY A 72 -9.36 -8.54 -25.77
C GLY A 72 -8.81 -9.17 -24.50
N LYS A 73 -7.87 -8.53 -23.80
CA LYS A 73 -7.39 -8.97 -22.49
C LYS A 73 -8.31 -8.55 -21.36
N GLY A 74 -8.14 -9.22 -20.23
CA GLY A 74 -8.98 -9.04 -19.05
C GLY A 74 -8.64 -7.83 -18.18
N ASP A 75 -7.66 -7.02 -18.62
CA ASP A 75 -7.19 -5.80 -17.98
C ASP A 75 -7.04 -4.63 -18.98
N THR A 76 -7.87 -4.61 -20.04
CA THR A 76 -7.83 -3.60 -21.12
C THR A 76 -8.27 -2.20 -20.71
N ASN A 77 -9.10 -2.07 -19.68
CA ASN A 77 -9.71 -0.80 -19.31
C ASN A 77 -9.20 -0.25 -17.97
N GLY A 78 -8.55 -1.09 -17.16
CA GLY A 78 -7.98 -0.68 -15.89
C GLY A 78 -7.06 -1.74 -15.30
N VAL A 79 -6.02 -1.27 -14.62
CA VAL A 79 -5.18 -2.04 -13.71
C VAL A 79 -5.10 -1.25 -12.40
N THR A 80 -5.55 -1.86 -11.30
CA THR A 80 -5.69 -1.19 -10.01
C THR A 80 -5.37 -2.15 -8.86
N ASP A 81 -5.35 -1.61 -7.64
CA ASP A 81 -5.25 -2.34 -6.37
C ASP A 81 -4.06 -3.33 -6.35
N PRO A 82 -2.82 -2.92 -6.67
CA PRO A 82 -1.71 -3.84 -6.64
C PRO A 82 -1.41 -4.27 -5.19
N PHE A 83 -1.13 -5.56 -4.99
CA PHE A 83 -0.49 -6.07 -3.80
C PHE A 83 0.82 -6.76 -4.19
N VAL A 84 1.92 -6.33 -3.57
CA VAL A 84 3.27 -6.85 -3.85
C VAL A 84 3.80 -7.63 -2.66
N LEU A 85 4.25 -8.85 -2.91
CA LEU A 85 4.97 -9.71 -1.98
C LEU A 85 6.37 -10.00 -2.53
N LYS A 86 7.41 -9.85 -1.71
CA LYS A 86 8.76 -10.30 -2.08
C LYS A 86 9.00 -11.70 -1.53
N GLU A 87 9.33 -12.64 -2.40
CA GLU A 87 9.71 -14.00 -2.05
C GLU A 87 11.09 -14.32 -2.64
N GLY A 88 12.08 -14.51 -1.77
CA GLY A 88 13.48 -14.68 -2.18
C GLY A 88 13.95 -13.50 -3.04
N SER A 89 14.42 -13.79 -4.26
CA SER A 89 14.87 -12.81 -5.25
C SER A 89 13.76 -12.26 -6.15
N THR A 90 12.51 -12.71 -5.98
CA THR A 90 11.41 -12.36 -6.89
C THR A 90 10.35 -11.54 -6.16
N TYR A 91 9.92 -10.46 -6.79
CA TYR A 91 8.73 -9.72 -6.44
C TYR A 91 7.54 -10.32 -7.19
N LYS A 92 6.46 -10.56 -6.46
CA LYS A 92 5.20 -11.11 -6.92
C LYS A 92 4.14 -10.04 -6.75
N MET A 93 3.36 -9.75 -7.78
CA MET A 93 2.25 -8.82 -7.72
C MET A 93 0.96 -9.51 -8.11
N TRP A 94 -0.05 -9.37 -7.28
CA TRP A 94 -1.43 -9.60 -7.67
C TRP A 94 -2.09 -8.23 -7.87
N TYR A 95 -2.85 -8.07 -8.94
CA TYR A 95 -3.49 -6.80 -9.28
C TYR A 95 -4.91 -7.04 -9.80
N SER A 96 -5.78 -6.04 -9.67
CA SER A 96 -7.14 -6.09 -10.19
C SER A 96 -7.16 -5.53 -11.61
N GLY A 97 -7.52 -6.36 -12.58
CA GLY A 97 -7.73 -5.96 -13.97
C GLY A 97 -9.21 -5.72 -14.26
N GLN A 98 -9.50 -4.69 -15.05
CA GLN A 98 -10.85 -4.24 -15.36
C GLN A 98 -11.13 -4.36 -16.86
N ILE A 99 -12.34 -4.86 -17.18
CA ILE A 99 -12.97 -4.71 -18.49
C ILE A 99 -14.24 -3.86 -18.35
N TRP A 100 -14.54 -3.01 -19.33
CA TRP A 100 -15.77 -2.22 -19.43
C TRP A 100 -16.78 -2.88 -20.38
N GLY A 101 -18.04 -2.43 -20.36
CA GLY A 101 -19.12 -2.91 -21.23
C GLY A 101 -20.20 -3.71 -20.49
N ALA A 102 -21.10 -4.37 -21.23
CA ALA A 102 -22.08 -5.27 -20.66
C ALA A 102 -21.35 -6.45 -19.98
N GLY A 103 -21.39 -6.52 -18.65
CA GLY A 103 -20.57 -7.45 -17.87
C GLY A 103 -19.22 -6.88 -17.39
N GLY A 104 -19.08 -5.55 -17.35
CA GLY A 104 -17.91 -4.88 -16.79
C GLY A 104 -17.57 -5.43 -15.41
N SER A 105 -16.31 -5.81 -15.22
CA SER A 105 -15.92 -6.65 -14.09
C SER A 105 -14.46 -6.46 -13.70
N TYR A 106 -14.17 -6.73 -12.42
CA TYR A 106 -12.83 -6.89 -11.91
C TYR A 106 -12.50 -8.37 -11.77
N ARG A 107 -11.27 -8.74 -12.14
CA ARG A 107 -10.66 -10.03 -11.84
C ARG A 107 -9.24 -9.80 -11.34
N ILE A 108 -8.69 -10.78 -10.65
CA ILE A 108 -7.32 -10.69 -10.14
C ILE A 108 -6.39 -11.37 -11.15
N TYR A 109 -5.25 -10.74 -11.41
CA TYR A 109 -4.19 -11.20 -12.29
C TYR A 109 -2.85 -11.14 -11.57
N TYR A 110 -1.82 -11.72 -12.20
CA TYR A 110 -0.52 -11.92 -11.59
C TYR A 110 0.62 -11.40 -12.47
N ALA A 111 1.63 -10.83 -11.84
CA ALA A 111 2.87 -10.37 -12.48
C ALA A 111 4.07 -10.64 -11.57
N THR A 112 5.26 -10.76 -12.16
CA THR A 112 6.52 -10.93 -11.43
C THR A 112 7.53 -9.88 -11.82
N SER A 113 8.45 -9.58 -10.91
CA SER A 113 9.60 -8.70 -11.16
C SER A 113 10.85 -9.20 -10.44
N PRO A 114 12.04 -9.11 -11.04
CA PRO A 114 13.29 -9.41 -10.36
C PRO A 114 13.75 -8.27 -9.42
N ASN A 115 13.27 -7.05 -9.61
CA ASN A 115 13.82 -5.84 -8.96
C ASN A 115 12.74 -4.87 -8.44
N GLY A 116 11.45 -5.17 -8.62
CA GLY A 116 10.33 -4.31 -8.25
C GLY A 116 10.07 -3.15 -9.22
N LEU A 117 10.88 -3.00 -10.27
CA LEU A 117 10.78 -1.93 -11.27
C LEU A 117 10.41 -2.47 -12.65
N GLU A 118 10.91 -3.64 -13.01
CA GLU A 118 10.63 -4.31 -14.28
C GLU A 118 9.61 -5.41 -14.04
N TRP A 119 8.36 -5.17 -14.40
CA TRP A 119 7.28 -6.14 -14.18
C TRP A 119 6.99 -6.90 -15.45
N THR A 120 6.64 -8.18 -15.33
CA THR A 120 6.15 -9.01 -16.44
C THR A 120 4.84 -9.67 -16.01
N LYS A 121 3.76 -9.38 -16.72
CA LYS A 121 2.47 -10.05 -16.53
C LYS A 121 2.61 -11.53 -16.87
N TYR A 122 2.04 -12.39 -16.04
CA TYR A 122 2.13 -13.83 -16.22
C TYR A 122 1.09 -14.33 -17.24
N ASP A 123 -0.17 -13.94 -17.04
CA ASP A 123 -1.29 -14.22 -17.95
C ASP A 123 -2.43 -13.24 -17.66
N ASN A 124 -2.75 -12.36 -18.60
CA ASN A 124 -3.87 -11.43 -18.52
C ASN A 124 -5.05 -11.80 -19.44
N THR A 125 -5.11 -13.05 -19.93
CA THR A 125 -6.31 -13.56 -20.58
C THR A 125 -7.44 -13.69 -19.57
N THR A 126 -8.66 -13.32 -19.97
CA THR A 126 -9.86 -13.45 -19.13
C THR A 126 -10.09 -14.93 -18.78
N PRO A 127 -9.95 -15.34 -17.51
CA PRO A 127 -10.18 -16.73 -17.13
C PRO A 127 -11.67 -17.07 -17.18
N ALA A 128 -11.97 -18.35 -17.42
CA ALA A 128 -13.32 -18.89 -17.28
C ALA A 128 -13.83 -18.74 -15.83
N VAL A 129 -15.14 -18.62 -15.67
CA VAL A 129 -15.79 -18.57 -14.35
C VAL A 129 -15.51 -19.84 -13.55
N SER A 130 -15.31 -19.71 -12.24
CA SER A 130 -15.03 -20.83 -11.34
C SER A 130 -15.30 -20.48 -9.88
N ASP A 131 -15.92 -21.42 -9.16
CA ASP A 131 -16.19 -21.32 -7.71
C ASP A 131 -15.11 -22.00 -6.86
N SER A 132 -14.21 -22.76 -7.47
CA SER A 132 -13.28 -23.62 -6.75
C SER A 132 -11.83 -23.30 -7.11
N VAL A 133 -11.37 -23.73 -8.28
CA VAL A 133 -9.96 -23.66 -8.66
C VAL A 133 -9.73 -22.66 -9.79
N SER A 134 -8.60 -21.97 -9.74
CA SER A 134 -8.07 -21.14 -10.82
C SER A 134 -6.57 -21.32 -10.99
N THR A 135 -6.04 -20.90 -12.14
CA THR A 135 -4.64 -21.10 -12.53
C THR A 135 -4.00 -19.80 -13.02
N ASN A 136 -2.68 -19.84 -13.24
CA ASN A 136 -1.85 -18.74 -13.75
C ASN A 136 -1.86 -17.49 -12.85
N GLY A 137 -2.08 -17.68 -11.54
CA GLY A 137 -2.09 -16.61 -10.54
C GLY A 137 -3.33 -15.73 -10.57
N ARG A 138 -4.37 -16.14 -11.30
CA ARG A 138 -5.59 -15.36 -11.49
C ARG A 138 -6.69 -15.78 -10.52
N ILE A 139 -7.60 -14.88 -10.18
CA ILE A 139 -8.89 -15.21 -9.54
C ILE A 139 -10.01 -14.80 -10.51
N PRO A 140 -10.79 -15.77 -11.05
CA PRO A 140 -11.92 -15.51 -11.92
C PRO A 140 -13.14 -15.05 -11.12
N LEU A 141 -14.20 -14.65 -11.82
CA LEU A 141 -15.53 -14.53 -11.20
C LEU A 141 -16.09 -15.89 -10.82
N GLY A 142 -16.97 -15.92 -9.82
CA GLY A 142 -17.79 -17.09 -9.49
C GLY A 142 -18.94 -17.28 -10.47
N ASN A 143 -19.65 -18.40 -10.34
CA ASN A 143 -20.90 -18.66 -11.04
C ASN A 143 -22.02 -17.71 -10.57
N ALA A 144 -23.07 -17.57 -11.37
CA ALA A 144 -24.24 -16.79 -11.00
C ALA A 144 -24.79 -17.20 -9.62
N GLY A 145 -25.16 -16.22 -8.80
CA GLY A 145 -25.62 -16.44 -7.42
C GLY A 145 -24.49 -16.43 -6.38
N LYS A 146 -23.22 -16.51 -6.80
CA LYS A 146 -22.07 -16.42 -5.89
C LYS A 146 -21.70 -14.98 -5.56
N GLY A 147 -21.08 -14.82 -4.41
CA GLY A 147 -20.70 -13.55 -3.84
C GLY A 147 -19.60 -12.79 -4.58
N ASP A 148 -18.92 -13.45 -5.53
CA ASP A 148 -17.93 -12.87 -6.44
C ASP A 148 -18.30 -13.09 -7.93
N ALA A 149 -19.60 -13.26 -8.22
CA ALA A 149 -20.10 -13.52 -9.57
C ALA A 149 -19.94 -12.34 -10.54
N THR A 150 -19.67 -11.14 -10.05
CA THR A 150 -19.58 -9.92 -10.87
C THR A 150 -18.25 -9.20 -10.71
N HIS A 151 -17.68 -9.14 -9.52
CA HIS A 151 -16.34 -8.60 -9.28
C HIS A 151 -15.53 -9.52 -8.36
N ALA A 152 -14.22 -9.62 -8.63
CA ALA A 152 -13.20 -10.14 -7.74
C ALA A 152 -11.97 -9.23 -7.81
N SER A 153 -11.67 -8.52 -6.72
CA SER A 153 -10.59 -7.54 -6.63
C SER A 153 -9.67 -7.85 -5.45
N ILE A 154 -8.36 -7.84 -5.69
CA ILE A 154 -7.38 -8.19 -4.67
C ILE A 154 -7.36 -7.15 -3.53
N LYS A 155 -7.11 -7.61 -2.31
CA LYS A 155 -6.86 -6.75 -1.13
C LYS A 155 -5.57 -7.11 -0.42
N PHE A 156 -5.29 -8.40 -0.21
CA PHE A 156 -4.11 -8.82 0.53
C PHE A 156 -3.69 -10.25 0.19
N VAL A 157 -2.37 -10.49 0.15
CA VAL A 157 -1.80 -11.85 0.11
C VAL A 157 -0.80 -12.00 1.25
N LEU A 158 -0.95 -13.07 2.03
CA LEU A 158 0.00 -13.48 3.05
C LEU A 158 0.66 -14.79 2.63
N GLN A 159 1.97 -14.91 2.86
CA GLN A 159 2.65 -16.20 2.87
C GLN A 159 2.75 -16.67 4.32
N ASP A 160 2.11 -17.80 4.62
CA ASP A 160 2.10 -18.46 5.93
C ASP A 160 2.65 -19.88 5.77
N GLY A 161 3.92 -20.07 6.12
CA GLY A 161 4.67 -21.29 5.81
C GLY A 161 4.73 -21.56 4.31
N SER A 162 4.29 -22.77 3.90
CA SER A 162 4.21 -23.18 2.49
C SER A 162 2.89 -22.80 1.81
N THR A 163 2.04 -22.01 2.46
CA THR A 163 0.71 -21.66 1.95
C THR A 163 0.57 -20.15 1.78
N TYR A 164 0.19 -19.74 0.58
CA TYR A 164 -0.34 -18.42 0.33
C TYR A 164 -1.81 -18.35 0.70
N LYS A 165 -2.19 -17.23 1.30
CA LYS A 165 -3.54 -16.90 1.74
C LYS A 165 -3.91 -15.57 1.11
N MET A 166 -4.99 -15.53 0.35
CA MET A 166 -5.48 -14.33 -0.30
C MET A 166 -6.82 -13.94 0.29
N TRP A 167 -6.94 -12.67 0.67
CA TRP A 167 -8.23 -12.04 0.96
C TRP A 167 -8.55 -11.08 -0.17
N TYR A 168 -9.73 -11.23 -0.74
CA TYR A 168 -10.18 -10.45 -1.89
C TYR A 168 -11.61 -9.94 -1.68
N SER A 169 -11.91 -8.78 -2.25
CA SER A 169 -13.28 -8.28 -2.28
C SER A 169 -14.03 -8.90 -3.45
N GLY A 170 -15.18 -9.48 -3.19
CA GLY A 170 -16.11 -9.97 -4.22
C GLY A 170 -17.41 -9.19 -4.21
N TRP A 171 -18.02 -9.00 -5.37
CA TRP A 171 -19.40 -8.54 -5.52
C TRP A 171 -20.17 -9.50 -6.42
N GLY A 172 -21.37 -9.88 -5.99
CA GLY A 172 -22.26 -10.78 -6.72
C GLY A 172 -23.39 -11.30 -5.83
N GLY A 173 -24.19 -12.21 -6.41
CA GLY A 173 -25.31 -12.86 -5.74
C GLY A 173 -26.46 -11.93 -5.36
N THR A 174 -27.37 -12.44 -4.53
CA THR A 174 -28.56 -11.71 -4.07
C THR A 174 -28.66 -11.79 -2.54
N PRO A 175 -28.68 -10.65 -1.81
CA PRO A 175 -28.49 -9.29 -2.31
C PRO A 175 -27.05 -9.04 -2.78
N GLY A 176 -26.87 -8.28 -3.87
CA GLY A 176 -25.54 -7.96 -4.39
C GLY A 176 -24.79 -6.99 -3.49
N ARG A 177 -23.77 -7.46 -2.75
CA ARG A 177 -22.98 -6.65 -1.81
C ARG A 177 -21.49 -7.00 -1.90
N TYR A 178 -20.64 -6.05 -1.56
CA TYR A 178 -19.22 -6.35 -1.39
C TYR A 178 -19.01 -7.13 -0.10
N SER A 179 -18.23 -8.20 -0.17
CA SER A 179 -17.77 -8.97 0.99
C SER A 179 -16.34 -9.43 0.78
N ILE A 180 -15.67 -9.81 1.86
CA ILE A 180 -14.30 -10.33 1.79
C ILE A 180 -14.36 -11.86 1.71
N TYR A 181 -13.75 -12.39 0.66
CA TYR A 181 -13.62 -13.81 0.40
C TYR A 181 -12.17 -14.24 0.54
N TYR A 182 -11.96 -15.55 0.56
CA TYR A 182 -10.69 -16.16 0.87
C TYR A 182 -10.29 -17.19 -0.17
N ALA A 183 -9.00 -17.23 -0.52
CA ALA A 183 -8.44 -18.27 -1.36
C ALA A 183 -7.06 -18.70 -0.84
N THR A 184 -6.67 -19.94 -1.13
CA THR A 184 -5.36 -20.49 -0.76
C THR A 184 -4.61 -21.00 -1.97
N SER A 185 -3.27 -21.00 -1.88
CA SER A 185 -2.40 -21.58 -2.90
C SER A 185 -1.13 -22.11 -2.25
N THR A 186 -0.50 -23.12 -2.82
CA THR A 186 0.84 -23.60 -2.40
C THR A 186 1.97 -23.00 -3.23
N ASN A 187 1.66 -22.34 -4.36
CA ASN A 187 2.64 -21.85 -5.32
C ASN A 187 2.37 -20.42 -5.82
N GLY A 188 1.26 -19.80 -5.40
CA GLY A 188 0.84 -18.46 -5.83
C GLY A 188 0.23 -18.41 -7.24
N LEU A 189 0.15 -19.55 -7.93
CA LEU A 189 -0.35 -19.66 -9.31
C LEU A 189 -1.65 -20.44 -9.41
N THR A 190 -1.78 -21.54 -8.65
CA THR A 190 -3.01 -22.32 -8.59
C THR A 190 -3.72 -21.97 -7.29
N TRP A 191 -4.89 -21.33 -7.39
CA TRP A 191 -5.66 -20.89 -6.24
C TRP A 191 -6.90 -21.75 -6.04
N THR A 192 -7.21 -22.03 -4.78
CA THR A 192 -8.45 -22.67 -4.34
C THR A 192 -9.24 -21.66 -3.55
N LYS A 193 -10.38 -21.21 -4.09
CA LYS A 193 -11.36 -20.38 -3.38
C LYS A 193 -12.01 -21.19 -2.27
N LEU A 194 -12.18 -20.57 -1.10
CA LEU A 194 -12.94 -21.14 0.00
C LEU A 194 -14.29 -20.45 0.06
N ASP A 195 -15.36 -21.24 -0.08
CA ASP A 195 -16.77 -20.83 0.00
C ASP A 195 -17.08 -19.39 -0.43
N ASN A 196 -17.44 -19.22 -1.70
CA ASN A 196 -17.84 -17.93 -2.25
C ASN A 196 -19.37 -17.69 -2.21
N ASN A 197 -20.10 -18.34 -1.31
CA ASN A 197 -21.51 -18.04 -1.11
C ASN A 197 -21.70 -16.63 -0.52
N VAL A 198 -22.84 -16.00 -0.84
CA VAL A 198 -23.24 -14.75 -0.19
C VAL A 198 -23.49 -15.04 1.30
N PRO A 199 -22.83 -14.34 2.24
CA PRO A 199 -23.09 -14.51 3.66
C PRO A 199 -24.56 -14.22 3.99
N ALA A 200 -25.17 -15.05 4.82
CA ALA A 200 -26.52 -14.78 5.33
C ALA A 200 -26.50 -13.55 6.25
N ASP A 201 -27.57 -12.74 6.20
CA ASP A 201 -27.80 -11.72 7.22
C ASP A 201 -28.00 -12.43 8.59
N SER A 202 -27.37 -11.92 9.64
CA SER A 202 -27.42 -12.46 11.01
C SER A 202 -28.69 -12.10 11.76
#